data_AF-A0ABD5XY97-F1
#
_entry.id   AF-A0ABD5XY97-F1
#
_cell.length_a   1.000
_cell.length_b   1.000
_cell.length_c   1.000
_cell.angle_alpha   90.00
_cell.angle_beta   90.00
_cell.angle_gamma   90.00
#
_symmetry.space_group_name_H-M   'P 1'
#
loop_
_entity.id
_entity.type
_entity.pdbx_description
1 polymer ?
#
loop_
_entity_poly.entity_id
_entity_poly.type
_entity_poly.pdbx_seq_one_letter_code
_entity_poly.pdbx_strand_id
1 'polypeptide(L)'
;MSARESIVNAACSQRQQAKPLLLVLAVLTALLVFSLFYLEPKTPAYNIALVDAGILAVGFALFGGTFWYCTRREMNEEETIGERYREGESERDDS
;
A
#
# COMPACT_ATOMS: atom_id res chain seq x y z
N MET A 1 12.57 19.36 -9.21
CA MET A 1 11.76 18.24 -8.68
C MET A 1 12.40 16.94 -9.13
N SER A 2 12.67 16.04 -8.19
CA SER A 2 13.26 14.73 -8.53
C SER A 2 12.24 13.92 -9.34
N ALA A 3 12.68 13.23 -10.40
CA ALA A 3 11.80 12.36 -11.19
C ALA A 3 11.06 11.34 -10.31
N ARG A 4 11.68 10.92 -9.20
CA ARG A 4 11.07 10.05 -8.19
C ARG A 4 9.88 10.71 -7.49
N GLU A 5 9.98 11.99 -7.14
CA GLU A 5 8.89 12.72 -6.48
C GLU A 5 7.70 12.92 -7.42
N SER A 6 7.95 13.14 -8.71
CA SER A 6 6.90 13.26 -9.72
C SER A 6 6.15 11.94 -9.96
N ILE A 7 6.89 10.81 -10.01
CA ILE A 7 6.29 9.47 -10.14
C ILE A 7 5.50 9.10 -8.89
N VAL A 8 6.01 9.43 -7.70
CA VAL A 8 5.32 9.19 -6.43
C VAL A 8 4.06 10.06 -6.33
N ASN A 9 4.11 11.34 -6.71
CA ASN A 9 2.91 12.18 -6.74
C ASN A 9 1.87 11.72 -7.76
N ALA A 10 2.30 11.26 -8.93
CA ALA A 10 1.39 10.66 -9.93
C ALA A 10 0.73 9.37 -9.39
N ALA A 11 1.50 8.52 -8.70
CA ALA A 11 1.00 7.31 -8.06
C ALA A 11 0.04 7.61 -6.90
N CYS A 12 0.31 8.61 -6.06
CA CYS A 12 -0.60 9.03 -4.99
C CYS A 12 -1.86 9.70 -5.53
N SER A 13 -1.81 10.42 -6.67
CA SER A 13 -3.01 10.95 -7.34
C SER A 13 -3.90 9.84 -7.89
N GLN A 14 -3.31 8.75 -8.38
CA GLN A 14 -4.02 7.58 -8.89
C GLN A 14 -4.42 6.57 -7.79
N ARG A 15 -4.33 6.97 -6.52
CA ARG A 15 -4.66 6.12 -5.36
C ARG A 15 -6.14 5.74 -5.27
N GLN A 16 -7.03 6.57 -5.84
CA GLN A 16 -8.47 6.28 -5.98
C GLN A 16 -8.73 5.04 -6.87
N GLN A 17 -7.90 4.82 -7.90
CA GLN A 17 -8.04 3.65 -8.79
C GLN A 17 -7.21 2.44 -8.32
N ALA A 18 -6.23 2.64 -7.43
CA ALA A 18 -5.43 1.56 -6.87
C ALA A 18 -6.16 0.73 -5.80
N LYS A 19 -7.18 1.29 -5.14
CA LYS A 19 -8.03 0.60 -4.15
C LYS A 19 -8.64 -0.72 -4.67
N PRO A 20 -9.35 -0.75 -5.81
CA PRO A 20 -9.90 -2.01 -6.33
C PRO A 20 -8.79 -2.99 -6.71
N LEU A 21 -7.65 -2.52 -7.23
CA LEU A 21 -6.53 -3.39 -7.60
C LEU A 21 -5.90 -4.08 -6.39
N LEU A 22 -5.72 -3.35 -5.28
CA LEU A 22 -5.24 -3.92 -4.01
C LEU A 22 -6.21 -4.94 -3.43
N LEU A 23 -7.52 -4.68 -3.54
CA LEU A 23 -8.56 -5.62 -3.10
C LEU A 23 -8.52 -6.90 -3.94
N VAL A 24 -8.39 -6.78 -5.26
CA VAL A 24 -8.23 -7.93 -6.16
C VAL A 24 -6.96 -8.72 -5.83
N LEU A 25 -5.82 -8.04 -5.65
CA LEU A 25 -4.57 -8.67 -5.22
C LEU A 25 -4.73 -9.42 -3.89
N ALA A 26 -5.42 -8.83 -2.92
CA ALA A 26 -5.67 -9.47 -1.62
C ALA A 26 -6.54 -10.73 -1.77
N VAL A 27 -7.62 -10.68 -2.56
CA VAL A 27 -8.49 -11.83 -2.81
C VAL A 27 -7.75 -12.93 -3.55
N LEU A 28 -6.99 -12.61 -4.60
CA LEU A 28 -6.18 -13.58 -5.34
C LEU A 28 -5.14 -14.25 -4.43
N THR A 29 -4.48 -13.46 -3.59
CA THR A 29 -3.49 -13.99 -2.63
C THR A 29 -4.16 -14.94 -1.62
N ALA A 30 -5.34 -14.58 -1.11
CA ALA A 30 -6.09 -15.44 -0.18
C ALA A 30 -6.53 -16.76 -0.84
N LEU A 31 -7.04 -16.70 -2.07
CA LEU A 31 -7.41 -17.88 -2.85
C LEU A 31 -6.19 -18.78 -3.14
N LEU A 32 -5.05 -18.18 -3.44
CA LEU A 32 -3.80 -18.91 -3.68
C LEU A 32 -3.34 -19.61 -2.40
N VAL A 33 -3.28 -18.90 -1.27
CA VAL A 33 -2.93 -19.48 0.04
C VAL A 33 -3.87 -20.62 0.41
N PHE A 34 -5.16 -20.43 0.18
CA PHE A 34 -6.15 -21.48 0.38
C PHE A 34 -5.87 -22.68 -0.54
N SER A 35 -5.61 -22.44 -1.83
CA SER A 35 -5.27 -23.48 -2.80
C SER A 35 -4.03 -24.27 -2.36
N LEU A 36 -2.95 -23.61 -1.94
CA LEU A 36 -1.72 -24.25 -1.47
C LEU A 36 -1.95 -25.22 -0.31
N PHE A 37 -2.97 -25.00 0.53
CA PHE A 37 -3.32 -25.90 1.62
C PHE A 37 -3.87 -27.25 1.13
N TYR A 38 -4.44 -27.28 -0.07
CA TYR A 38 -5.02 -28.49 -0.69
C TYR A 38 -4.11 -29.11 -1.76
N LEU A 39 -3.02 -28.44 -2.18
CA LEU A 39 -2.11 -29.01 -3.18
C LEU A 39 -1.16 -30.04 -2.56
N GLU A 40 -1.10 -31.23 -3.16
CA GLU A 40 -0.08 -32.21 -2.81
C GLU A 40 1.32 -31.77 -3.27
N PRO A 41 2.32 -31.82 -2.37
CA PRO A 41 3.69 -31.48 -2.70
C PRO A 41 4.27 -32.52 -3.69
N LYS A 42 5.03 -32.03 -4.68
CA LYS A 42 5.62 -32.76 -5.85
C LYS A 42 4.77 -32.88 -7.11
N THR A 43 3.63 -32.22 -7.17
CA THR A 43 2.88 -32.08 -8.44
C THR A 43 3.41 -30.89 -9.26
N PRO A 44 3.31 -30.94 -10.61
CA PRO A 44 3.65 -29.77 -11.44
C PRO A 44 2.77 -28.55 -11.11
N ALA A 45 1.55 -28.77 -10.63
CA ALA A 45 0.66 -27.71 -10.14
C ALA A 45 1.24 -26.95 -8.94
N TYR A 46 1.96 -27.64 -8.04
CA TYR A 46 2.61 -27.01 -6.88
C TYR A 46 3.68 -26.00 -7.29
N ASN A 47 4.47 -26.32 -8.32
CA ASN A 47 5.49 -25.40 -8.83
C ASN A 47 4.87 -24.15 -9.47
N ILE A 48 3.75 -24.29 -10.16
CA ILE A 48 3.02 -23.17 -10.77
C ILE A 48 2.48 -22.26 -9.66
N ALA A 49 1.89 -22.84 -8.61
CA ALA A 49 1.39 -22.07 -7.46
C ALA A 49 2.50 -21.30 -6.74
N LEU A 50 3.72 -21.84 -6.66
CA LEU A 50 4.89 -21.14 -6.10
C LEU A 50 5.30 -19.92 -6.94
N VAL A 51 5.31 -20.05 -8.27
CA VAL A 51 5.61 -18.93 -9.17
C VAL A 51 4.55 -17.85 -9.04
N ASP A 52 3.27 -18.24 -9.03
CA ASP A 52 2.15 -17.31 -8.90
C ASP A 52 2.16 -16.60 -7.53
N ALA A 53 2.52 -17.32 -6.45
CA ALA A 53 2.74 -16.72 -5.13
C ALA A 53 3.85 -15.66 -5.18
N GLY A 54 4.95 -15.91 -5.90
CA GLY A 54 6.02 -14.94 -6.10
C GLY A 54 5.55 -13.69 -6.84
N ILE A 55 4.76 -13.84 -7.90
CA ILE A 55 4.21 -12.74 -8.67
C ILE A 55 3.26 -11.90 -7.79
N LEU A 56 2.36 -12.54 -7.06
CA LEU A 56 1.45 -11.86 -6.14
C LEU A 56 2.22 -11.12 -5.03
N ALA A 57 3.26 -11.74 -4.45
CA ALA A 57 4.07 -11.10 -3.42
C ALA A 57 4.77 -9.83 -3.93
N VAL A 58 5.35 -9.86 -5.14
CA VAL A 58 5.97 -8.68 -5.76
C VAL A 58 4.92 -7.61 -6.06
N GLY A 59 3.76 -7.99 -6.59
CA GLY A 59 2.64 -7.08 -6.83
C GLY A 59 2.18 -6.42 -5.53
N PHE A 60 2.00 -7.19 -4.46
CA PHE A 60 1.59 -6.68 -3.16
C PHE A 60 2.64 -5.75 -2.54
N ALA A 61 3.92 -6.06 -2.67
CA ALA A 61 5.00 -5.21 -2.18
C ALA A 61 5.04 -3.86 -2.92
N LEU A 62 4.90 -3.86 -4.25
CA LEU A 62 4.90 -2.63 -5.04
C LEU A 62 3.64 -1.80 -4.81
N PHE A 63 2.45 -2.39 -4.96
CA PHE A 63 1.18 -1.68 -4.84
C PHE A 63 0.82 -1.37 -3.38
N GLY A 64 1.00 -2.33 -2.48
CA GLY A 64 0.79 -2.12 -1.05
C GLY A 64 1.83 -1.18 -0.45
N GLY A 65 3.10 -1.30 -0.86
CA GLY A 65 4.17 -0.42 -0.40
C GLY A 65 3.99 1.03 -0.86
N THR A 66 3.65 1.25 -2.13
CA THR A 66 3.33 2.60 -2.64
C THR A 66 2.09 3.17 -1.97
N PHE A 67 1.03 2.38 -1.78
CA PHE A 67 -0.17 2.81 -1.08
C PHE A 67 0.15 3.20 0.37
N TRP A 68 0.86 2.35 1.12
CA TRP A 68 1.25 2.60 2.51
C TRP A 68 2.17 3.81 2.64
N TYR A 69 3.11 3.98 1.71
CA TYR A 69 3.99 5.13 1.67
C TYR A 69 3.21 6.44 1.47
N CYS A 70 2.24 6.47 0.54
CA CYS A 70 1.34 7.62 0.37
C CYS A 70 0.51 7.87 1.64
N THR A 71 -0.11 6.83 2.24
CA THR A 71 -0.90 7.00 3.48
C THR A 71 -0.06 7.57 4.62
N ARG A 72 1.16 7.06 4.81
CA ARG A 72 2.02 7.46 5.91
C ARG A 72 2.47 8.92 5.76
N ARG A 73 2.61 9.40 4.53
CA ARG A 73 2.97 10.80 4.26
C ARG A 73 1.82 11.75 4.58
N GLU A 74 0.60 11.42 4.18
CA GLU A 74 -0.61 12.18 4.51
C GLU A 74 -0.78 12.33 6.03
N MET A 75 -0.61 11.24 6.79
CA MET A 75 -0.74 11.24 8.25
C MET A 75 0.30 12.16 8.94
N ASN A 76 1.54 12.15 8.45
CA ASN A 76 2.59 13.02 8.99
C ASN A 76 2.33 14.51 8.69
N GLU A 77 1.76 14.81 7.53
CA GLU A 77 1.40 16.18 7.13
C GLU A 77 0.21 16.71 7.96
N GLU A 78 -0.78 15.87 8.26
CA GLU A 78 -1.89 16.22 9.14
C GLU A 78 -1.44 16.50 10.59
N GLU A 79 -0.49 15.71 11.11
CA GLU A 79 0.05 15.87 12.46
C GLU A 79 0.78 17.22 12.62
N THR A 80 1.58 17.63 11.63
CA THR A 80 2.29 18.92 11.66
C THR A 80 1.36 20.13 11.52
N ILE A 81 0.26 19.99 10.79
CA ILE A 81 -0.78 21.04 10.73
C ILE A 81 -1.48 21.17 12.09
N GLY A 82 -1.80 20.04 12.74
CA GLY A 82 -2.39 20.02 14.08
C GLY A 82 -1.54 20.73 15.13
N GLU A 83 -0.22 20.51 15.13
CA GLU A 83 0.69 21.20 16.04
C GLU A 83 0.69 22.73 15.83
N ARG A 84 0.74 23.19 14.57
CA ARG A 84 0.67 24.63 14.28
C ARG A 84 -0.65 25.28 14.69
N TYR A 85 -1.77 24.57 14.53
CA TYR A 85 -3.05 25.07 15.03
C TYR A 85 -3.06 25.18 16.56
N ARG A 86 -2.48 24.19 17.26
CA ARG A 86 -2.38 24.19 18.73
C ARG A 86 -1.49 25.32 19.26
N GLU A 87 -0.34 25.58 18.64
CA GLU A 87 0.52 26.73 18.98
C GLU A 87 -0.19 28.06 18.72
N GLY A 88 -0.85 28.20 17.57
CA GLY A 88 -1.59 29.41 17.23
C GLY A 88 -2.82 29.69 18.11
N GLU A 89 -3.42 28.65 18.71
CA GLU A 89 -4.48 28.81 19.71
C GLU A 89 -3.92 29.23 21.07
N SER A 90 -2.79 28.65 21.49
CA SER A 90 -2.10 29.02 22.74
C SER A 90 -1.65 30.49 22.76
N GLU A 91 -1.20 31.03 21.63
CA GLU A 91 -0.75 32.43 21.53
C GLU A 91 -1.92 33.43 21.52
N ARG A 92 -3.14 32.96 21.19
CA ARG A 92 -4.35 33.78 21.19
C ARG A 92 -5.01 33.86 22.56
N ASP A 93 -4.88 32.83 23.40
CA ASP A 93 -5.38 32.85 24.79
C ASP A 93 -4.49 33.68 25.75
N ASP A 94 -3.24 33.95 25.37
CA ASP A 94 -2.27 34.72 26.17
C ASP A 94 -2.22 36.23 25.80
N SER A 95 -3.07 36.70 24.87
CA SER A 95 -3.23 38.11 24.46
C SER A 95 -4.59 38.69 24.84
#